data_AF-A0A0S8CGP1-F1
#
_entry.id   AF-A0A0S8CGP1-F1
#
_cell.length_a   1.000
_cell.length_b   1.000
_cell.length_c   1.000
_cell.angle_alpha   90.00
_cell.angle_beta   90.00
_cell.angle_gamma   90.00
#
_symmetry.space_group_name_H-M   'P 1'
#
loop_
_entity.id
_entity.type
_entity.pdbx_description
1 polymer ?
#
loop_
_entity_poly.entity_id
_entity_poly.type
_entity_poly.pdbx_seq_one_letter_code
_entity_poly.pdbx_strand_id
1 'polypeptide(L)'
;MKLSKLYIKIFLSFLLVLIVTFVLIFAIFIIAAGRDFHSRMGHYVRAHVLITKELVEDKIKSNPDVPISENEDLIKVIGRVGQAYSSKVWLTTADGKPLMKSFSGDIPKPLSDFRWKPVKESKNFELYRRMKRGWQWYAIIPTRFQEGQTGRLHLLFERREKEPPEGFGLGLIIIGIV
;
A
#
# COMPACT_ATOMS: atom_id res chain seq x y z
N MET A 1 -9.92 -48.88 39.66
CA MET A 1 -9.40 -48.18 38.47
C MET A 1 -9.89 -46.73 38.51
N LYS A 2 -8.99 -45.75 38.62
CA LYS A 2 -9.37 -44.36 38.93
C LYS A 2 -9.94 -43.68 37.68
N LEU A 3 -11.27 -43.46 37.67
CA LEU A 3 -12.02 -42.74 36.62
C LEU A 3 -11.33 -41.46 36.14
N SER A 4 -10.59 -40.77 37.01
CA SER A 4 -9.85 -39.54 36.67
C SER A 4 -8.82 -39.73 35.54
N LYS A 5 -8.17 -40.91 35.42
CA LYS A 5 -7.22 -41.16 34.32
C LYS A 5 -7.91 -41.28 32.95
N LEU A 6 -9.16 -41.73 32.94
CA LEU A 6 -9.95 -41.83 31.71
C LEU A 6 -10.42 -40.44 31.26
N TYR A 7 -10.94 -39.63 32.19
CA TYR A 7 -11.34 -38.24 31.93
C TYR A 7 -10.17 -37.37 31.42
N ILE A 8 -9.00 -37.48 32.03
CA ILE A 8 -7.80 -36.73 31.60
C ILE A 8 -7.41 -37.11 30.16
N LYS A 9 -7.47 -38.40 29.79
CA LYS A 9 -7.17 -38.82 28.42
C LYS A 9 -8.17 -38.26 27.41
N ILE A 10 -9.47 -38.32 27.72
CA ILE A 10 -10.53 -37.78 26.85
C ILE A 10 -10.36 -36.27 26.69
N PHE A 11 -10.12 -35.54 27.78
CA PHE A 11 -9.90 -34.11 27.76
C PHE A 11 -8.67 -33.73 26.91
N LEU A 12 -7.56 -34.45 27.07
CA LEU A 12 -6.34 -34.17 26.31
C LEU A 12 -6.52 -34.46 24.82
N SER A 13 -7.25 -35.53 24.46
CA SER A 13 -7.61 -35.81 23.07
C SER A 13 -8.48 -34.70 22.48
N PHE A 14 -9.44 -34.17 23.25
CA PHE A 14 -10.28 -33.06 22.80
C PHE A 14 -9.46 -31.78 22.60
N LEU A 15 -8.58 -31.44 23.56
CA LEU A 15 -7.69 -30.29 23.48
C LEU A 15 -6.76 -30.37 22.27
N LEU A 16 -6.21 -31.56 21.97
CA LEU A 16 -5.38 -31.78 20.79
C LEU A 16 -6.16 -31.52 19.50
N VAL A 17 -7.37 -32.06 19.38
CA VAL A 17 -8.23 -31.84 18.19
C VAL A 17 -8.58 -30.37 18.05
N LEU A 18 -8.83 -29.65 19.14
CA LEU A 18 -9.11 -28.22 19.13
C LEU A 18 -7.91 -27.42 18.60
N ILE A 19 -6.71 -27.69 19.11
CA ILE A 19 -5.47 -27.03 18.67
C ILE A 19 -5.22 -27.29 17.17
N VAL A 20 -5.33 -28.55 16.73
CA VAL A 20 -5.15 -28.91 15.32
C VAL A 20 -6.16 -28.17 14.44
N THR A 21 -7.42 -28.10 14.86
CA THR A 21 -8.47 -27.39 14.13
C THR A 21 -8.17 -25.89 14.02
N PHE A 22 -7.70 -25.25 15.10
CA PHE A 22 -7.32 -23.84 15.07
C PHE A 22 -6.14 -23.57 14.15
N VAL A 23 -5.09 -24.41 14.20
CA VAL A 23 -3.94 -24.30 13.29
C VAL A 23 -4.40 -24.43 11.84
N LEU A 24 -5.32 -25.35 11.55
CA LEU A 24 -5.84 -25.56 10.21
C LEU A 24 -6.63 -24.35 9.70
N ILE A 25 -7.55 -23.82 10.52
CA ILE A 25 -8.32 -22.60 10.20
C ILE A 25 -7.36 -21.43 9.96
N PHE A 26 -6.34 -21.27 10.81
CA PHE A 26 -5.36 -20.20 10.70
C PHE A 26 -4.53 -20.32 9.41
N ALA A 27 -4.06 -21.52 9.09
CA ALA A 27 -3.31 -21.78 7.87
C ALA A 27 -4.16 -21.48 6.63
N ILE A 28 -5.42 -21.93 6.60
CA ILE A 28 -6.35 -21.66 5.50
C ILE A 28 -6.59 -20.14 5.39
N PHE A 29 -6.80 -19.44 6.51
CA PHE A 29 -7.04 -18.01 6.50
C PHE A 29 -5.84 -17.22 5.97
N ILE A 30 -4.61 -17.54 6.40
CA ILE A 30 -3.39 -16.91 5.89
C ILE A 30 -3.26 -17.13 4.38
N ILE A 31 -3.46 -18.36 3.92
CA ILE A 31 -3.27 -18.74 2.52
C ILE A 31 -4.34 -18.09 1.63
N ALA A 32 -5.60 -18.14 2.03
CA ALA A 32 -6.73 -17.62 1.27
C ALA A 32 -6.81 -16.09 1.33
N ALA A 33 -6.85 -15.51 2.53
CA ALA A 33 -6.96 -14.06 2.70
C ALA A 33 -5.68 -13.34 2.28
N GLY A 34 -4.51 -13.93 2.55
CA GLY A 34 -3.22 -13.34 2.18
C GLY A 34 -3.11 -13.13 0.67
N ARG A 35 -3.38 -14.16 -0.14
CA ARG A 35 -3.17 -14.09 -1.59
C ARG A 35 -4.14 -13.15 -2.30
N ASP A 36 -5.42 -13.21 -1.94
CA ASP A 36 -6.44 -12.34 -2.53
C ASP A 36 -6.28 -10.88 -2.12
N PHE A 37 -5.87 -10.63 -0.87
CA PHE A 37 -5.61 -9.28 -0.39
C PHE A 37 -4.44 -8.61 -1.14
N HIS A 38 -3.37 -9.37 -1.42
CA HIS A 38 -2.23 -8.89 -2.20
C HIS A 38 -2.64 -8.45 -3.62
N SER A 39 -3.44 -9.28 -4.29
CA SER A 39 -3.90 -9.01 -5.65
C SER A 39 -4.84 -7.81 -5.69
N ARG A 40 -5.85 -7.78 -4.81
CA ARG A 40 -6.83 -6.68 -4.71
C ARG A 40 -6.16 -5.35 -4.42
N MET A 41 -5.14 -5.30 -3.55
CA MET A 41 -4.37 -4.07 -3.31
C MET A 41 -3.57 -3.61 -4.52
N GLY A 42 -2.99 -4.52 -5.29
CA GLY A 42 -2.35 -4.16 -6.55
C GLY A 42 -3.33 -3.48 -7.51
N HIS A 43 -4.56 -3.98 -7.63
CA HIS A 43 -5.61 -3.37 -8.46
C HIS A 43 -6.05 -1.99 -7.95
N TYR A 44 -6.23 -1.85 -6.64
CA TYR A 44 -6.62 -0.58 -6.02
C TYR A 44 -5.56 0.52 -6.22
N VAL A 45 -4.29 0.18 -5.96
CA VAL A 45 -3.16 1.11 -6.19
C VAL A 45 -3.08 1.51 -7.66
N ARG A 46 -3.24 0.57 -8.59
CA ARG A 46 -3.26 0.87 -10.03
C ARG A 46 -4.39 1.82 -10.41
N ALA A 47 -5.59 1.60 -9.90
CA ALA A 47 -6.74 2.49 -10.15
C ALA A 47 -6.46 3.91 -9.65
N HIS A 48 -5.93 4.04 -8.42
CA HIS A 48 -5.56 5.34 -7.86
C HIS A 48 -4.47 6.06 -8.66
N VAL A 49 -3.46 5.33 -9.12
CA VAL A 49 -2.38 5.86 -9.95
C VAL A 49 -2.95 6.38 -11.28
N LEU A 50 -3.85 5.64 -11.92
CA LEU A 50 -4.51 6.07 -13.16
C LEU A 50 -5.40 7.30 -12.95
N ILE A 51 -6.24 7.32 -11.92
CA ILE A 51 -7.10 8.47 -11.61
C ILE A 51 -6.24 9.70 -11.30
N THR A 52 -5.15 9.54 -10.55
CA THR A 52 -4.25 10.66 -10.24
C THR A 52 -3.59 11.19 -11.50
N LYS A 53 -3.14 10.29 -12.40
CA LYS A 53 -2.56 10.68 -13.69
C LYS A 53 -3.55 11.55 -14.47
N GLU A 54 -4.77 11.07 -14.67
CA GLU A 54 -5.78 11.80 -15.45
C GLU A 54 -6.12 13.15 -14.81
N LEU A 55 -6.31 13.21 -13.49
CA LEU A 55 -6.58 14.47 -12.78
C LEU A 55 -5.44 15.48 -12.90
N VAL A 56 -4.19 15.03 -12.80
CA VAL A 56 -3.02 15.91 -12.91
C VAL A 56 -2.83 16.37 -14.35
N GLU A 57 -2.93 15.48 -15.33
CA GLU A 57 -2.82 15.84 -16.75
C GLU A 57 -3.94 16.78 -17.20
N ASP A 58 -5.18 16.53 -16.77
CA ASP A 58 -6.32 17.41 -17.04
C ASP A 58 -6.08 18.80 -16.48
N LYS A 59 -5.55 18.91 -15.25
CA LYS A 59 -5.28 20.21 -14.64
C LYS A 59 -4.11 20.96 -15.26
N ILE A 60 -3.10 20.25 -15.73
CA ILE A 60 -2.00 20.84 -16.52
C ILE A 60 -2.51 21.35 -17.87
N LYS A 61 -3.40 20.61 -18.54
CA LYS A 61 -3.98 21.02 -19.82
C LYS A 61 -4.95 22.20 -19.70
N SER A 62 -5.69 22.27 -18.60
CA SER A 62 -6.70 23.31 -18.37
C SER A 62 -6.10 24.69 -18.10
N ASN A 63 -4.88 24.75 -17.56
CA ASN A 63 -4.17 26.00 -17.24
C ASN A 63 -2.81 26.02 -17.94
N PRO A 64 -2.77 26.15 -19.28
CA PRO A 64 -1.55 26.00 -20.07
C PRO A 64 -0.52 27.10 -19.79
N ASP A 65 -0.97 28.33 -19.58
CA ASP A 65 -0.09 29.50 -19.50
C ASP A 65 0.53 29.74 -18.12
N VAL A 66 0.22 28.89 -17.15
CA VAL A 66 0.69 29.04 -15.77
C VAL A 66 1.85 28.07 -15.51
N PRO A 67 3.03 28.57 -15.06
CA PRO A 67 4.14 27.71 -14.66
C PRO A 67 3.69 26.66 -13.65
N ILE A 68 4.16 25.43 -13.81
CA ILE A 68 3.75 24.29 -12.97
C ILE A 68 3.97 24.57 -11.48
N SER A 69 5.07 25.22 -11.10
CA SER A 69 5.37 25.60 -9.71
C SER A 69 4.40 26.62 -9.10
N GLU A 70 3.71 27.40 -9.93
CA GLU A 70 2.82 28.50 -9.52
C GLU A 70 1.34 28.15 -9.73
N ASN A 71 1.04 27.01 -10.34
CA ASN A 71 -0.31 26.55 -10.58
C ASN A 71 -0.97 26.09 -9.26
N GLU A 72 -1.61 27.03 -8.55
CA GLU A 72 -2.32 26.79 -7.28
C GLU A 72 -3.31 25.62 -7.35
N ASP A 73 -3.92 25.50 -8.50
CA ASP A 73 -4.95 24.56 -8.84
C ASP A 73 -4.40 23.13 -8.86
N LEU A 74 -3.23 22.94 -9.49
CA LEU A 74 -2.47 21.70 -9.45
C LEU A 74 -1.95 21.40 -8.04
N ILE A 75 -1.48 22.41 -7.31
CA ILE A 75 -1.03 22.25 -5.92
C ILE A 75 -2.17 21.73 -5.03
N LYS A 76 -3.38 22.29 -5.18
CA LYS A 76 -4.59 21.84 -4.47
C LYS A 76 -4.94 20.39 -4.83
N VAL A 77 -4.87 20.01 -6.11
CA VAL A 77 -5.11 18.62 -6.55
C VAL A 77 -4.10 17.66 -5.93
N ILE A 78 -2.80 17.96 -6.00
CA ILE A 78 -1.75 17.11 -5.43
C ILE A 78 -1.91 16.97 -3.91
N GLY A 79 -2.23 18.06 -3.22
CA GLY A 79 -2.55 18.04 -1.79
C GLY A 79 -3.74 17.15 -1.46
N ARG A 80 -4.86 17.30 -2.19
CA ARG A 80 -6.08 16.49 -2.00
C ARG A 80 -5.84 15.01 -2.28
N VAL A 81 -5.10 14.68 -3.34
CA VAL A 81 -4.76 13.28 -3.67
C VAL A 81 -3.91 12.68 -2.56
N GLY A 82 -2.88 13.40 -2.09
CA GLY A 82 -2.03 12.94 -0.99
C GLY A 82 -2.82 12.69 0.29
N GLN A 83 -3.78 13.57 0.60
CA GLN A 83 -4.66 13.41 1.75
C GLN A 83 -5.65 12.24 1.58
N ALA A 84 -6.37 12.20 0.46
CA ALA A 84 -7.42 11.21 0.18
C ALA A 84 -6.87 9.78 0.16
N TYR A 85 -5.66 9.59 -0.36
CA TYR A 85 -5.02 8.28 -0.44
C TYR A 85 -4.02 8.02 0.68
N SER A 86 -3.85 8.96 1.61
CA SER A 86 -2.81 8.92 2.65
C SER A 86 -1.43 8.58 2.05
N SER A 87 -1.13 9.19 0.91
CA SER A 87 0.09 8.94 0.13
C SER A 87 0.96 10.19 0.05
N LYS A 88 2.26 9.98 -0.06
CA LYS A 88 3.20 11.05 -0.37
C LYS A 88 3.23 11.22 -1.88
N VAL A 89 2.84 12.39 -2.35
CA VAL A 89 2.79 12.72 -3.78
C VAL A 89 3.75 13.87 -4.03
N TRP A 90 4.58 13.75 -5.06
CA TRP A 90 5.46 14.85 -5.47
C TRP A 90 5.73 14.79 -6.96
N LEU A 91 6.03 15.96 -7.54
CA LEU A 91 6.31 16.12 -8.96
C LEU A 91 7.76 16.54 -9.12
N THR A 92 8.46 15.92 -10.07
CA THR A 92 9.85 16.27 -10.42
C THR A 92 9.97 16.61 -11.90
N THR A 93 10.98 17.42 -12.24
CA THR A 93 11.44 17.61 -13.62
C THR A 93 12.16 16.36 -14.13
N ALA A 94 12.46 16.30 -15.44
CA ALA A 94 13.29 15.26 -16.03
C ALA A 94 14.65 15.08 -15.30
N ASP A 95 15.22 16.19 -14.80
CA ASP A 95 16.47 16.22 -14.04
C ASP A 95 16.34 15.74 -12.59
N GLY A 96 15.12 15.36 -12.16
CA GLY A 96 14.84 14.92 -10.80
C GLY A 96 14.72 16.04 -9.77
N LYS A 97 14.71 17.32 -10.19
CA LYS A 97 14.46 18.44 -9.28
C LYS A 97 12.97 18.48 -8.90
N PRO A 98 12.63 18.60 -7.61
CA PRO A 98 11.25 18.66 -7.20
C PRO A 98 10.62 20.01 -7.53
N LEU A 99 9.45 19.98 -8.16
CA LEU A 99 8.62 21.15 -8.45
C LEU A 99 7.62 21.40 -7.32
N MET A 100 7.01 20.34 -6.80
CA MET A 100 6.02 20.42 -5.74
C MET A 100 5.84 19.08 -5.01
N LYS A 101 5.31 19.14 -3.78
CA LYS A 101 5.07 17.97 -2.92
C LYS A 101 3.85 18.17 -2.03
N SER A 102 3.14 17.08 -1.73
CA SER A 102 1.95 17.05 -0.86
C SER A 102 2.28 16.93 0.64
N PHE A 103 3.55 16.80 1.01
CA PHE A 103 3.98 16.48 2.37
C PHE A 103 5.13 17.35 2.84
N SER A 104 5.23 17.53 4.15
CA SER A 104 6.34 18.20 4.82
C SER A 104 7.52 17.22 5.03
N GLY A 105 8.75 17.74 4.95
CA GLY A 105 9.98 16.96 5.11
C GLY A 105 10.67 16.59 3.80
N ASP A 106 11.69 15.73 3.89
CA ASP A 106 12.54 15.35 2.78
C ASP A 106 11.88 14.36 1.83
N ILE A 107 12.23 14.46 0.54
CA ILE A 107 11.71 13.56 -0.49
C ILE A 107 12.30 12.17 -0.27
N PRO A 108 11.46 11.15 -0.07
CA PRO A 108 11.96 9.79 0.10
C PRO A 108 12.65 9.33 -1.18
N LYS A 109 13.74 8.57 -1.03
CA LYS A 109 14.48 7.96 -2.15
C LYS A 109 14.21 6.45 -2.21
N PRO A 110 12.99 6.02 -2.62
CA PRO A 110 12.62 4.62 -2.58
C PRO A 110 13.54 3.74 -3.43
N LEU A 111 13.88 4.16 -4.66
CA LEU A 111 14.67 3.36 -5.60
C LEU A 111 16.13 3.12 -5.21
N SER A 112 16.66 3.82 -4.19
CA SER A 112 18.00 3.55 -3.67
C SER A 112 18.11 2.21 -2.94
N ASP A 113 16.97 1.59 -2.60
CA ASP A 113 16.89 0.34 -1.86
C ASP A 113 16.61 -0.83 -2.81
N PHE A 114 17.54 -1.79 -2.91
CA PHE A 114 17.43 -2.98 -3.75
C PHE A 114 16.20 -3.87 -3.45
N ARG A 115 15.52 -3.62 -2.31
CA ARG A 115 14.35 -4.41 -1.90
C ARG A 115 13.05 -4.04 -2.61
N TRP A 116 13.03 -2.98 -3.43
CA TRP A 116 11.87 -2.67 -4.26
C TRP A 116 11.78 -3.62 -5.43
N LYS A 117 10.65 -4.33 -5.53
CA LYS A 117 10.39 -5.25 -6.64
C LYS A 117 9.47 -4.56 -7.66
N PRO A 118 9.83 -4.53 -8.96
CA PRO A 118 8.93 -4.02 -9.98
C PRO A 118 7.69 -4.92 -10.08
N VAL A 119 6.55 -4.30 -10.29
CA VAL A 119 5.25 -4.97 -10.45
C VAL A 119 4.78 -4.68 -11.87
N LYS A 120 4.94 -5.67 -12.76
CA LYS A 120 4.56 -5.69 -14.19
C LYS A 120 4.32 -4.30 -14.79
N GLU A 121 5.31 -3.86 -15.55
CA GLU A 121 5.35 -2.55 -16.20
C GLU A 121 4.10 -2.29 -17.03
N SER A 122 3.53 -1.09 -16.87
CA SER A 122 2.49 -0.56 -17.73
C SER A 122 3.11 0.53 -18.59
N LYS A 123 2.73 0.64 -19.86
CA LYS A 123 3.20 1.74 -20.74
C LYS A 123 2.95 3.14 -20.15
N ASN A 124 2.00 3.24 -19.21
CA ASN A 124 1.54 4.50 -18.64
C ASN A 124 2.20 4.87 -17.30
N PHE A 125 2.82 3.92 -16.60
CA PHE A 125 3.43 4.13 -15.29
C PHE A 125 4.29 2.93 -14.87
N GLU A 126 5.33 3.21 -14.10
CA GLU A 126 6.15 2.20 -13.42
C GLU A 126 5.59 2.00 -12.01
N LEU A 127 5.49 0.76 -11.55
CA LEU A 127 4.99 0.42 -10.22
C LEU A 127 5.95 -0.51 -9.51
N TYR A 128 6.28 -0.18 -8.27
CA TYR A 128 7.19 -0.94 -7.41
C TYR A 128 6.49 -1.27 -6.10
N ARG A 129 6.88 -2.39 -5.49
CA ARG A 129 6.34 -2.87 -4.22
C ARG A 129 7.45 -3.29 -3.26
N ARG A 130 7.22 -3.06 -1.96
CA ARG A 130 8.04 -3.53 -0.84
C ARG A 130 7.19 -4.05 0.31
N MET A 131 7.67 -5.08 1.02
CA MET A 131 6.94 -5.80 2.09
C MET A 131 7.60 -5.83 3.49
N LYS A 132 8.72 -5.13 3.74
CA LYS A 132 9.53 -5.38 4.96
C LYS A 132 9.01 -4.72 6.25
N ARG A 133 8.21 -3.64 6.17
CA ARG A 133 7.65 -2.88 7.31
C ARG A 133 6.23 -2.48 6.96
N GLY A 134 5.39 -3.49 6.80
CA GLY A 134 4.11 -3.36 6.13
C GLY A 134 4.22 -3.22 4.61
N TRP A 135 3.13 -2.71 4.04
CA TRP A 135 2.88 -2.71 2.62
C TRP A 135 3.16 -1.35 2.03
N GLN A 136 4.20 -1.27 1.22
CA GLN A 136 4.58 -0.04 0.53
C GLN A 136 4.49 -0.22 -0.98
N TRP A 137 3.87 0.75 -1.63
CA TRP A 137 3.78 0.82 -3.08
C TRP A 137 4.31 2.16 -3.55
N TYR A 138 5.05 2.13 -4.64
CA TYR A 138 5.66 3.31 -5.22
C TYR A 138 5.39 3.33 -6.72
N ALA A 139 4.75 4.39 -7.20
CA ALA A 139 4.43 4.59 -8.60
C ALA A 139 5.16 5.79 -9.16
N ILE A 140 5.62 5.66 -10.40
CA ILE A 140 6.23 6.73 -11.18
C ILE A 140 5.43 6.88 -12.47
N ILE A 141 4.85 8.05 -12.67
CA ILE A 141 4.04 8.36 -13.84
C ILE A 141 4.81 9.39 -14.67
N PRO A 142 5.24 9.05 -15.90
CA PRO A 142 5.80 10.06 -16.80
C PRO A 142 4.71 11.07 -17.13
N THR A 143 4.99 12.35 -16.89
CA THR A 143 4.06 13.47 -17.14
C THR A 143 4.72 14.44 -18.11
N ARG A 144 3.96 14.97 -19.06
CA ARG A 144 4.43 16.00 -19.99
C ARG A 144 3.91 17.35 -19.54
N PHE A 145 4.79 18.33 -19.48
CA PHE A 145 4.44 19.72 -19.19
C PHE A 145 4.38 20.53 -20.49
N GLN A 146 4.02 21.80 -20.33
CA GLN A 146 4.15 22.83 -21.37
C GLN A 146 5.63 23.02 -21.76
N GLU A 147 5.89 23.57 -22.95
CA GLU A 147 7.24 23.81 -23.54
C GLU A 147 8.09 22.54 -23.82
N GLY A 148 7.48 21.37 -23.94
CA GLY A 148 8.24 20.13 -24.19
C GLY A 148 9.06 19.66 -22.98
N GLN A 149 8.92 20.33 -21.84
CA GLN A 149 9.49 19.87 -20.58
C GLN A 149 8.76 18.59 -20.14
N THR A 150 9.54 17.59 -19.74
CA THR A 150 9.00 16.34 -19.21
C THR A 150 9.31 16.23 -17.73
N GLY A 151 8.47 15.51 -17.02
CA GLY A 151 8.65 15.26 -15.60
C GLY A 151 8.07 13.93 -15.17
N ARG A 152 8.18 13.70 -13.88
CA ARG A 152 7.72 12.46 -13.25
C ARG A 152 6.86 12.82 -12.04
N LEU A 153 5.65 12.32 -12.05
CA LEU A 153 4.77 12.34 -10.89
C LEU A 153 5.02 11.06 -10.09
N HIS A 154 5.28 11.24 -8.81
CA HIS A 154 5.64 10.17 -7.90
C HIS A 154 4.55 10.02 -6.84
N LEU A 155 4.10 8.78 -6.63
CA LEU A 155 3.16 8.43 -5.59
C LEU A 155 3.76 7.33 -4.73
N LEU A 156 3.93 7.62 -3.44
CA LEU A 156 4.37 6.64 -2.46
C LEU A 156 3.24 6.38 -1.46
N PHE A 157 2.67 5.19 -1.55
CA PHE A 157 1.68 4.69 -0.60
C PHE A 157 2.43 3.98 0.51
N GLU A 158 2.48 4.61 1.67
CA GLU A 158 3.02 4.01 2.89
C GLU A 158 1.83 3.72 3.80
N ARG A 159 1.42 2.46 3.88
CA ARG A 159 0.56 2.08 5.00
C ARG A 159 1.47 2.11 6.23
N ARG A 160 1.36 3.16 7.06
CA ARG A 160 1.82 3.07 8.44
C ARG A 160 1.12 1.84 9.01
N GLU A 161 1.88 0.91 9.57
CA GLU A 161 1.34 -0.10 10.46
C GLU A 161 0.61 0.65 11.59
N LYS A 162 -0.65 1.03 11.37
CA LYS A 162 -1.63 0.86 12.44
C LYS A 162 -1.62 -0.64 12.67
N GLU A 163 -1.32 -0.97 13.91
CA GLU A 163 -1.14 -2.28 14.54
C GLU A 163 -1.69 -3.44 13.69
N PRO A 164 -1.00 -4.60 13.67
CA PRO A 164 -1.59 -5.81 13.09
C PRO A 164 -3.03 -5.95 13.61
N PRO A 165 -3.96 -6.62 12.90
CA PRO A 165 -5.28 -6.88 13.45
C PRO A 165 -5.13 -7.82 14.67
N GLU A 166 -4.73 -7.25 15.81
CA GLU A 166 -4.43 -7.92 17.08
C GLU A 166 -5.68 -8.65 17.55
N GLY A 167 -6.87 -8.15 17.18
CA GLY A 167 -8.16 -8.76 17.50
C GLY A 167 -8.39 -10.16 16.93
N PHE A 168 -7.77 -10.55 15.81
CA PHE A 168 -7.96 -11.91 15.28
C PHE A 168 -7.15 -12.95 16.06
N GLY A 169 -5.90 -12.63 16.40
CA GLY A 169 -5.05 -13.48 17.24
C GLY A 169 -5.56 -13.55 18.69
N LEU A 170 -5.97 -12.41 19.27
CA LEU A 170 -6.59 -12.33 20.60
C LEU A 170 -7.92 -13.07 20.65
N GLY A 171 -8.76 -12.96 19.61
CA GLY A 171 -10.02 -13.69 19.54
C GLY A 171 -9.83 -15.20 19.63
N LEU A 172 -8.79 -15.74 18.98
CA LEU A 172 -8.47 -17.17 19.05
C LEU A 172 -7.90 -17.58 20.41
N ILE A 173 -7.08 -16.74 21.04
CA ILE A 173 -6.60 -16.97 22.41
C ILE A 173 -7.78 -17.00 23.38
N ILE A 174 -8.77 -16.10 23.23
CA ILE A 174 -9.97 -16.07 24.07
C ILE A 174 -10.83 -17.32 23.86
N ILE A 175 -11.07 -17.75 22.62
CA ILE A 175 -11.83 -18.99 22.34
C ILE A 175 -11.08 -20.24 22.83
N GLY A 176 -9.75 -20.21 22.85
CA GLY A 176 -8.94 -21.31 23.41
C GLY A 176 -8.85 -21.33 24.94
N ILE A 177 -9.18 -20.21 25.62
CA ILE A 177 -9.17 -20.07 27.08
C ILE A 177 -10.55 -20.36 27.70
N VAL A 178 -11.64 -20.07 26.97
CA VAL A 178 -13.03 -20.39 27.37
C VAL A 178 -13.36 -21.85 27.11
#